data_AF-A0A924FK39-F1
#
_entry.id   AF-A0A924FK39-F1
#
_cell.length_a   1.000
_cell.length_b   1.000
_cell.length_c   1.000
_cell.angle_alpha   90.00
_cell.angle_beta   90.00
_cell.angle_gamma   90.00
#
_symmetry.space_group_name_H-M   'P 1'
#
loop_
_entity.id
_entity.type
_entity.pdbx_description
1 polymer ?
#
loop_
_entity_poly.entity_id
_entity_poly.type
_entity_poly.pdbx_seq_one_letter_code
_entity_poly.pdbx_strand_id
1 'polypeptide(L)'
;MKLYITPLARLVAVACLLLTKVAVPNVSAQDVIYFENGDPLPNTRITSIDDTKVVLTVGRDGDLKEHQFGRSRILLAFTKTGNYLLVSELSTNVEQARQQLQTFLNAPPRADGNDYLIKAVPLTVIPAQISYESAEVVNYKTTAGTVASIGKGELIGILYRDGRHLLTVMAGEAAPLLMEIRASLTPQGKAAEPPAPVVPFSQTTEKSPPSPALTEPATTGSLPEASVPSVKTPSGRVIALTEDEKENYRQQSLQRVEEFVAYISIITDKGRSNDEKDKAIGLAKKLFLPDATIEVTSANRVGSRQMPVGQYLNRLKLLPYTYTRIEWIQSRFVKDLTQSADGNYYGTIAGQQTFTGFGANGKVSYEDLTDKNVRVKLEARQTTIDGQEVDKWRILLGNVSVAAEQN
;
A
#
# COMPACT_ATOMS: atom_id res chain seq x y z
N MET A 1 -10.22 -51.43 -64.32
CA MET A 1 -11.14 -50.42 -63.77
C MET A 1 -10.76 -50.21 -62.31
N LYS A 2 -10.21 -49.02 -61.99
CA LYS A 2 -10.25 -48.24 -60.73
C LYS A 2 -10.77 -48.98 -59.47
N LEU A 3 -10.20 -48.89 -58.26
CA LEU A 3 -9.50 -47.78 -57.59
C LEU A 3 -8.99 -48.29 -56.20
N TYR A 4 -7.74 -47.92 -55.85
CA TYR A 4 -7.21 -47.47 -54.55
C TYR A 4 -6.84 -48.44 -53.41
N ILE A 5 -5.51 -48.53 -53.25
CA ILE A 5 -4.74 -48.77 -52.04
C ILE A 5 -4.69 -47.47 -51.22
N THR A 6 -4.84 -47.53 -49.90
CA THR A 6 -4.23 -46.57 -48.96
C THR A 6 -3.97 -47.25 -47.60
N PRO A 7 -2.74 -47.15 -47.05
CA PRO A 7 -2.40 -47.69 -45.73
C PRO A 7 -2.37 -46.62 -44.62
N LEU A 8 -2.45 -47.15 -43.39
CA LEU A 8 -2.08 -46.56 -42.09
C LEU A 8 -1.19 -45.31 -42.13
N ALA A 9 -1.65 -44.23 -41.48
CA ALA A 9 -0.79 -43.16 -40.97
C ALA A 9 -0.82 -43.16 -39.43
N ARG A 10 0.32 -43.53 -38.83
CA ARG A 10 0.61 -43.33 -37.40
C ARG A 10 0.91 -41.84 -37.17
N LEU A 11 0.18 -41.20 -36.27
CA LEU A 11 0.47 -39.85 -35.78
C LEU A 11 1.48 -39.94 -34.63
N VAL A 12 2.68 -39.40 -34.82
CA VAL A 12 3.66 -39.14 -33.76
C VAL A 12 3.37 -37.74 -33.22
N ALA A 13 2.87 -37.66 -31.99
CA ALA A 13 2.71 -36.38 -31.29
C ALA A 13 4.07 -35.96 -30.69
N VAL A 14 4.66 -34.92 -31.26
CA VAL A 14 5.82 -34.22 -30.69
C VAL A 14 5.31 -33.29 -29.60
N ALA A 15 5.63 -33.60 -28.35
CA ALA A 15 5.38 -32.72 -27.21
C ALA A 15 6.33 -31.51 -27.28
N CYS A 16 5.80 -30.37 -27.71
CA CYS A 16 6.49 -29.09 -27.67
C CYS A 16 6.37 -28.53 -26.25
N LEU A 17 7.47 -28.59 -25.48
CA LEU A 17 7.58 -28.00 -24.15
C LEU A 17 7.65 -26.47 -24.31
N LEU A 18 6.50 -25.80 -24.25
CA LEU A 18 6.42 -24.33 -24.20
C LEU A 18 6.91 -23.85 -22.83
N LEU A 19 8.20 -23.49 -22.77
CA LEU A 19 8.75 -22.63 -21.71
C LEU A 19 8.10 -21.25 -21.83
N THR A 20 7.02 -21.03 -21.09
CA THR A 20 6.48 -19.69 -20.85
C THR A 20 7.50 -18.90 -20.04
N LYS A 21 8.25 -18.01 -20.72
CA LYS A 21 8.99 -16.95 -20.06
C LYS A 21 7.97 -16.10 -19.29
N VAL A 22 7.99 -16.21 -17.96
CA VAL A 22 7.32 -15.25 -17.09
C VAL A 22 8.01 -13.92 -17.33
N ALA A 23 7.36 -13.03 -18.07
CA ALA A 23 7.82 -11.66 -18.24
C ALA A 23 7.68 -10.97 -16.89
N VAL A 24 8.81 -10.69 -16.25
CA VAL A 24 8.83 -9.81 -15.08
C VAL A 24 8.37 -8.43 -15.57
N PRO A 25 7.34 -7.82 -14.96
CA PRO A 25 6.92 -6.49 -15.36
C PRO A 25 8.09 -5.52 -15.19
N ASN A 26 8.48 -4.85 -16.28
CA ASN A 26 9.43 -3.75 -16.23
C ASN A 26 8.79 -2.62 -15.42
N VAL A 27 9.13 -2.52 -14.14
CA VAL A 27 8.75 -1.39 -13.30
C VAL A 27 9.53 -0.18 -13.81
N SER A 28 8.87 0.76 -14.50
CA SER A 28 9.49 2.01 -14.94
C SER A 28 9.45 3.06 -13.83
N ALA A 29 10.35 4.05 -13.87
CA ALA A 29 10.29 5.19 -12.97
C ALA A 29 8.96 5.95 -13.15
N GLN A 30 8.32 6.31 -12.04
CA GLN A 30 7.01 6.96 -11.99
C GLN A 30 7.02 8.05 -10.92
N ASP A 31 6.15 9.04 -11.07
CA ASP A 31 5.93 10.03 -10.01
C ASP A 31 5.21 9.34 -8.83
N VAL A 32 5.66 9.60 -7.61
CA VAL A 32 5.09 9.01 -6.38
C VAL A 32 4.98 10.08 -5.32
N ILE A 33 3.83 10.18 -4.67
CA ILE A 33 3.62 11.03 -3.49
C ILE A 33 3.58 10.17 -2.24
N TYR A 34 4.35 10.50 -1.21
CA TYR A 34 4.22 9.89 0.10
C TYR A 34 3.45 10.81 1.05
N PHE A 35 2.43 10.27 1.69
CA PHE A 35 1.62 10.98 2.67
C PHE A 35 2.27 10.90 4.06
N GLU A 36 1.83 11.76 5.00
CA GLU A 36 2.34 11.82 6.38
C GLU A 36 2.24 10.48 7.12
N ASN A 37 1.26 9.65 6.77
CA ASN A 37 1.05 8.30 7.31
C ASN A 37 2.01 7.27 6.70
N GLY A 38 2.98 7.71 5.88
CA GLY A 38 4.00 6.89 5.23
C GLY A 38 3.64 6.37 3.86
N ASP A 39 2.45 6.65 3.33
CA ASP A 39 1.94 5.93 2.17
C ASP A 39 2.36 6.45 0.80
N PRO A 40 2.83 5.57 -0.09
CA PRO A 40 3.01 5.93 -1.48
C PRO A 40 1.67 5.98 -2.22
N LEU A 41 1.53 7.00 -3.06
CA LEU A 41 0.54 7.12 -4.12
C LEU A 41 1.29 7.14 -5.45
N PRO A 42 1.37 6.00 -6.16
CA PRO A 42 2.05 5.94 -7.45
C PRO A 42 1.27 6.71 -8.53
N ASN A 43 1.95 7.00 -9.64
CA ASN A 43 1.41 7.73 -10.79
C ASN A 43 0.78 9.07 -10.40
N THR A 44 1.37 9.74 -9.42
CA THR A 44 0.81 10.96 -8.84
C THR A 44 1.86 12.03 -8.69
N ARG A 45 1.49 13.26 -9.08
CA ARG A 45 2.39 14.40 -9.12
C ARG A 45 1.72 15.62 -8.49
N ILE A 46 2.49 16.41 -7.76
CA ILE A 46 2.07 17.75 -7.33
C ILE A 46 2.08 18.68 -8.55
N THR A 47 0.95 19.31 -8.87
CA THR A 47 0.83 20.24 -10.00
C THR A 47 0.72 21.70 -9.57
N SER A 48 0.17 21.95 -8.38
CA SER A 48 0.01 23.29 -7.84
C SER A 48 0.10 23.28 -6.32
N ILE A 49 0.39 24.45 -5.75
CA ILE A 49 0.44 24.70 -4.31
C ILE A 49 -0.06 26.12 -4.00
N ASP A 50 -0.72 26.26 -2.85
CA ASP A 50 -1.08 27.52 -2.23
C ASP A 50 -0.57 27.60 -0.77
N ASP A 51 -1.20 28.43 0.06
CA ASP A 51 -0.76 28.65 1.45
C ASP A 51 -1.04 27.44 2.36
N THR A 52 -2.09 26.68 2.06
CA THR A 52 -2.63 25.63 2.94
C THR A 52 -2.79 24.30 2.24
N LYS A 53 -2.89 24.28 0.92
CA LYS A 53 -3.21 23.13 0.09
C LYS A 53 -2.18 22.87 -1.01
N VAL A 54 -2.14 21.62 -1.44
CA VAL A 54 -1.48 21.13 -2.65
C VAL A 54 -2.52 20.51 -3.57
N VAL A 55 -2.31 20.66 -4.87
CA VAL A 55 -3.09 19.97 -5.91
C VAL A 55 -2.24 18.83 -6.45
N LEU A 56 -2.78 17.62 -6.40
CA LEU A 56 -2.19 16.42 -6.97
C LEU A 56 -2.97 16.03 -8.22
N THR A 57 -2.26 15.60 -9.26
CA THR A 57 -2.86 14.90 -10.39
C THR A 57 -2.51 13.43 -10.29
N VAL A 58 -3.53 12.57 -10.22
CA VAL A 58 -3.44 11.12 -10.12
C VAL A 58 -3.80 10.51 -11.47
N GLY A 59 -2.89 9.73 -12.04
CA GLY A 59 -3.15 8.93 -13.24
C GLY A 59 -3.66 7.53 -12.88
N ARG A 60 -4.91 7.22 -13.25
CA ARG A 60 -5.45 5.84 -13.24
C ARG A 60 -6.06 5.51 -14.60
N ASP A 61 -5.65 4.40 -15.20
CA ASP A 61 -6.25 3.85 -16.43
C ASP A 61 -6.33 4.85 -17.61
N GLY A 62 -5.39 5.79 -17.69
CA GLY A 62 -5.35 6.82 -18.73
C GLY A 62 -6.11 8.11 -18.39
N ASP A 63 -6.90 8.13 -17.33
CA ASP A 63 -7.57 9.32 -16.82
C ASP A 63 -6.70 10.04 -15.79
N LEU A 64 -6.60 11.37 -15.95
CA LEU A 64 -5.96 12.26 -14.99
C LEU A 64 -7.04 12.93 -14.14
N LYS A 65 -6.98 12.72 -12.83
CA LYS A 65 -7.89 13.36 -11.86
C LYS A 65 -7.12 14.26 -10.91
N GLU A 66 -7.66 15.45 -10.68
CA GLU A 66 -7.10 16.39 -9.71
C GLU A 66 -7.73 16.19 -8.34
N HIS A 67 -6.88 16.22 -7.31
CA HIS A 67 -7.26 16.10 -5.91
C HIS A 67 -6.53 17.18 -5.10
N GLN A 68 -7.18 17.70 -4.06
CA GLN A 68 -6.61 18.73 -3.20
C GLN A 68 -6.40 18.19 -1.78
N PHE A 69 -5.25 18.48 -1.19
CA PHE A 69 -4.91 18.06 0.17
C PHE A 69 -4.26 19.20 0.93
N GLY A 70 -4.34 19.16 2.26
CA GLY A 70 -3.54 20.06 3.09
C GLY A 70 -2.04 19.81 2.89
N ARG A 71 -1.22 20.86 2.90
CA ARG A 71 0.25 20.75 2.75
C ARG A 71 0.87 19.79 3.77
N SER A 72 0.39 19.79 5.01
CA SER A 72 0.87 18.92 6.08
C SER A 72 0.67 17.44 5.79
N ARG A 73 -0.31 17.09 4.95
CA ARG A 73 -0.66 15.69 4.63
C ARG A 73 0.35 15.04 3.70
N ILE A 74 1.15 15.83 2.97
CA ILE A 74 2.16 15.32 2.06
C ILE A 74 3.52 15.40 2.74
N LEU A 75 4.20 14.27 2.77
CA LEU A 75 5.51 14.15 3.36
C LEU A 75 6.61 14.33 2.31
N LEU A 76 6.60 13.47 1.28
CA LEU A 76 7.60 13.45 0.21
C LEU A 76 6.91 13.38 -1.15
N ALA A 77 7.56 13.92 -2.17
CA ALA A 77 7.20 13.73 -3.56
C ALA A 77 8.44 13.29 -4.33
N PHE A 78 8.33 12.23 -5.12
CA PHE A 78 9.33 11.79 -6.08
C PHE A 78 8.83 12.03 -7.49
N THR A 79 9.70 12.54 -8.36
CA THR A 79 9.44 12.57 -9.80
C THR A 79 9.93 11.29 -10.47
N LYS A 80 9.39 10.98 -11.65
CA LYS A 80 9.89 9.95 -12.56
C LYS A 80 11.35 10.16 -13.00
N THR A 81 11.90 11.36 -12.80
CA THR A 81 13.31 11.65 -13.07
C THR A 81 14.22 11.36 -11.87
N GLY A 82 13.65 10.88 -10.75
CA GLY A 82 14.37 10.52 -9.54
C GLY A 82 14.62 11.67 -8.57
N ASN A 83 14.12 12.88 -8.85
CA ASN A 83 14.22 14.00 -7.93
C ASN A 83 13.19 13.85 -6.82
N TYR A 84 13.48 14.36 -5.63
CA TYR A 84 12.54 14.34 -4.51
C TYR A 84 12.43 15.69 -3.82
N LEU A 85 11.26 15.93 -3.22
CA LEU A 85 10.90 17.13 -2.48
C LEU A 85 10.23 16.73 -1.18
N LEU A 86 10.62 17.32 -0.05
CA LEU A 86 9.80 17.26 1.15
C LEU A 86 8.89 18.48 1.15
N VAL A 87 7.59 18.28 1.32
CA VAL A 87 6.63 19.40 1.23
C VAL A 87 6.79 20.38 2.40
N SER A 88 7.34 19.92 3.53
CA SER A 88 7.73 20.76 4.66
C SER A 88 8.86 21.76 4.34
N GLU A 89 9.65 21.55 3.27
CA GLU A 89 10.72 22.46 2.85
C GLU A 89 10.21 23.62 1.98
N LEU A 90 8.97 23.53 1.49
CA LEU A 90 8.39 24.58 0.68
C LEU A 90 8.08 25.79 1.56
N SER A 91 8.35 26.99 1.04
CA SER A 91 8.13 28.26 1.73
C SER A 91 6.67 28.41 2.16
N THR A 92 6.43 29.13 3.25
CA THR A 92 5.08 29.59 3.63
C THR A 92 4.61 30.74 2.75
N ASN A 93 5.52 31.43 2.07
CA ASN A 93 5.19 32.39 1.02
C ASN A 93 4.78 31.63 -0.25
N VAL A 94 3.55 31.86 -0.72
CA VAL A 94 2.96 31.12 -1.84
C VAL A 94 3.75 31.26 -3.14
N GLU A 95 4.24 32.46 -3.47
CA GLU A 95 4.98 32.68 -4.72
C GLU A 95 6.35 31.97 -4.69
N GLN A 96 7.04 32.02 -3.55
CA GLN A 96 8.29 31.28 -3.38
C GLN A 96 8.05 29.76 -3.41
N ALA A 97 6.98 29.27 -2.77
CA ALA A 97 6.62 27.86 -2.77
C ALA A 97 6.33 27.36 -4.19
N ARG A 98 5.61 28.16 -4.99
CA ARG A 98 5.36 27.87 -6.42
C ARG A 98 6.65 27.82 -7.22
N GLN A 99 7.57 28.75 -6.99
CA GLN A 99 8.87 28.74 -7.65
C GLN A 99 9.69 27.50 -7.28
N GLN A 100 9.76 27.15 -6.00
CA GLN A 100 10.44 25.93 -5.52
C GLN A 100 9.82 24.66 -6.12
N LEU A 101 8.49 24.58 -6.16
CA LEU A 101 7.78 23.48 -6.79
C LEU A 101 8.11 23.38 -8.29
N GLN A 102 8.12 24.51 -9.02
CA GLN A 102 8.49 24.52 -10.43
C GLN A 102 9.95 24.11 -10.65
N THR A 103 10.88 24.53 -9.78
CA THR A 103 12.26 24.06 -9.83
C THR A 103 12.34 22.54 -9.65
N PHE A 104 11.60 21.99 -8.70
CA PHE A 104 11.53 20.54 -8.47
C PHE A 104 10.94 19.79 -9.67
N LEU A 105 9.81 20.25 -10.22
CA LEU A 105 9.11 19.58 -11.33
C LEU A 105 9.91 19.59 -12.63
N ASN A 106 10.71 20.65 -12.85
CA ASN A 106 11.55 20.81 -14.03
C ASN A 106 12.99 20.32 -13.83
N ALA A 107 13.32 19.80 -12.65
CA ALA A 107 14.66 19.32 -12.36
C ALA A 107 15.03 18.15 -13.29
N PRO A 108 16.20 18.20 -13.97
CA PRO A 108 16.62 17.14 -14.88
C PRO A 108 16.88 15.83 -14.11
N PRO A 109 16.93 14.68 -14.80
CA PRO A 109 17.46 13.45 -14.22
C PRO A 109 18.89 13.65 -13.73
N ARG A 110 19.30 12.88 -12.71
CA ARG A 110 20.69 12.86 -12.25
C ARG A 110 21.63 12.46 -13.38
N ALA A 111 22.68 13.23 -13.60
CA ALA A 111 23.60 13.07 -14.73
C ALA A 111 24.89 12.30 -14.39
N ASP A 112 25.08 11.92 -13.13
CA ASP A 112 26.29 11.23 -12.64
C ASP A 112 26.33 9.72 -12.96
N GLY A 113 25.22 9.15 -13.44
CA GLY A 113 25.11 7.74 -13.81
C GLY A 113 25.19 6.76 -12.63
N ASN A 114 25.08 7.25 -11.39
CA ASN A 114 25.18 6.46 -10.17
C ASN A 114 23.81 6.12 -9.58
N ASP A 115 23.72 4.93 -9.03
CA ASP A 115 22.75 4.60 -7.99
C ASP A 115 23.29 5.12 -6.64
N TYR A 116 22.40 5.52 -5.74
CA TYR A 116 22.75 6.01 -4.41
C TYR A 116 22.15 5.11 -3.35
N LEU A 117 23.02 4.41 -2.62
CA LEU A 117 22.64 3.60 -1.47
C LEU A 117 22.74 4.46 -0.21
N ILE A 118 21.65 4.61 0.51
CA ILE A 118 21.58 5.47 1.70
C ILE A 118 21.63 4.57 2.93
N LYS A 119 22.79 4.51 3.59
CA LYS A 119 23.01 3.67 4.77
C LYS A 119 22.51 4.38 6.03
N ALA A 120 21.87 3.65 6.93
CA ALA A 120 21.32 4.20 8.18
C ALA A 120 22.39 4.47 9.25
N VAL A 121 23.36 3.56 9.42
CA VAL A 121 24.34 3.61 10.53
C VAL A 121 25.77 3.30 10.03
N PRO A 122 26.68 4.28 10.01
CA PRO A 122 26.40 5.71 10.11
C PRO A 122 25.60 6.22 8.89
N LEU A 123 24.85 7.31 9.07
CA LEU A 123 24.11 7.96 7.99
C LEU A 123 25.07 8.40 6.89
N THR A 124 25.12 7.65 5.79
CA THR A 124 26.08 7.85 4.71
C THR A 124 25.46 7.54 3.37
N VAL A 125 25.92 8.23 2.33
CA VAL A 125 25.48 8.05 0.95
C VAL A 125 26.61 7.40 0.17
N ILE A 126 26.33 6.25 -0.45
CA ILE A 126 27.31 5.50 -1.24
C ILE A 126 26.93 5.60 -2.73
N PRO A 127 27.63 6.42 -3.53
CA PRO A 127 27.46 6.42 -4.98
C PRO A 127 28.06 5.14 -5.57
N ALA A 128 27.27 4.41 -6.33
CA ALA A 128 27.65 3.11 -6.85
C ALA A 128 26.89 2.73 -8.13
N GLN A 129 27.31 1.63 -8.75
CA GLN A 129 26.56 0.92 -9.76
C GLN A 129 26.07 -0.40 -9.17
N ILE A 130 24.76 -0.56 -9.03
CA ILE A 130 24.16 -1.83 -8.61
C ILE A 130 24.39 -2.86 -9.71
N SER A 131 24.97 -4.00 -9.33
CA SER A 131 25.22 -5.13 -10.23
C SER A 131 24.21 -6.26 -10.03
N TYR A 132 23.67 -6.40 -8.81
CA TYR A 132 22.64 -7.38 -8.48
C TYR A 132 21.84 -6.91 -7.26
N GLU A 133 20.55 -7.20 -7.26
CA GLU A 133 19.62 -6.87 -6.17
C GLU A 133 18.70 -8.06 -5.91
N SER A 134 18.55 -8.45 -4.64
CA SER A 134 17.56 -9.43 -4.17
C SER A 134 16.61 -8.80 -3.15
N ALA A 135 15.76 -9.61 -2.51
CA ALA A 135 14.91 -9.16 -1.41
C ALA A 135 15.71 -8.70 -0.18
N GLU A 136 16.92 -9.25 0.04
CA GLU A 136 17.68 -9.04 1.28
C GLU A 136 18.98 -8.26 1.08
N VAL A 137 19.60 -8.34 -0.10
CA VAL A 137 20.95 -7.80 -0.32
C VAL A 137 21.06 -7.02 -1.63
N VAL A 138 21.99 -6.07 -1.65
CA VAL A 138 22.39 -5.32 -2.84
C VAL A 138 23.88 -5.49 -3.05
N ASN A 139 24.26 -6.00 -4.22
CA ASN A 139 25.65 -6.05 -4.66
C ASN A 139 25.91 -4.86 -5.59
N TYR A 140 27.02 -4.16 -5.34
CA TYR A 140 27.30 -2.92 -6.05
C TYR A 140 28.80 -2.72 -6.24
N LYS A 141 29.13 -1.85 -7.21
CA LYS A 141 30.48 -1.38 -7.48
C LYS A 141 30.54 0.12 -7.21
N THR A 142 31.37 0.54 -6.25
CA THR A 142 31.60 1.96 -5.95
C THR A 142 32.22 2.71 -7.12
N THR A 143 32.17 4.03 -7.11
CA THR A 143 32.84 4.88 -8.11
C THR A 143 34.36 4.66 -8.19
N ALA A 144 34.99 4.24 -7.08
CA ALA A 144 36.41 3.84 -7.03
C ALA A 144 36.69 2.46 -7.64
N GLY A 145 35.66 1.72 -8.03
CA GLY A 145 35.76 0.40 -8.65
C GLY A 145 35.72 -0.78 -7.68
N THR A 146 35.65 -0.53 -6.37
CA THR A 146 35.53 -1.57 -5.33
C THR A 146 34.16 -2.22 -5.39
N VAL A 147 34.12 -3.56 -5.41
CA VAL A 147 32.89 -4.36 -5.34
C VAL A 147 32.58 -4.64 -3.87
N ALA A 148 31.32 -4.47 -3.48
CA ALA A 148 30.84 -4.69 -2.12
C ALA A 148 29.38 -5.20 -2.12
N SER A 149 28.92 -5.63 -0.95
CA SER A 149 27.56 -6.08 -0.69
C SER A 149 27.05 -5.42 0.59
N ILE A 150 25.76 -5.07 0.62
CA ILE A 150 25.10 -4.49 1.79
C ILE A 150 23.70 -5.10 1.96
N GLY A 151 23.30 -5.35 3.21
CA GLY A 151 21.94 -5.79 3.51
C GLY A 151 20.95 -4.65 3.37
N LYS A 152 19.77 -4.90 2.78
CA LYS A 152 18.71 -3.88 2.65
C LYS A 152 18.20 -3.38 4.00
N GLY A 153 18.27 -4.20 5.04
CA GLY A 153 17.97 -3.78 6.41
C GLY A 153 18.94 -2.74 6.99
N GLU A 154 20.12 -2.54 6.38
CA GLU A 154 21.06 -1.47 6.77
C GLU A 154 20.80 -0.16 6.02
N LEU A 155 19.90 -0.17 5.04
CA LEU A 155 19.58 0.99 4.20
C LEU A 155 18.34 1.70 4.72
N ILE A 156 18.27 3.01 4.45
CA ILE A 156 17.05 3.82 4.52
C ILE A 156 16.31 3.75 3.18
N GLY A 157 17.08 3.69 2.09
CA GLY A 157 16.55 3.58 0.75
C GLY A 157 17.63 3.55 -0.32
N ILE A 158 17.17 3.41 -1.56
CA ILE A 158 17.96 3.37 -2.78
C ILE A 158 17.37 4.39 -3.75
N LEU A 159 18.21 5.27 -4.28
CA LEU A 159 17.85 6.12 -5.40
C LEU A 159 18.56 5.59 -6.65
N TYR A 160 17.80 5.03 -7.58
CA TYR A 160 18.35 4.41 -8.77
C TYR A 160 18.74 5.48 -9.80
N ARG A 161 19.74 5.16 -10.61
CA ARG A 161 20.21 6.03 -11.70
C ARG A 161 19.14 6.28 -12.78
N ASP A 162 18.18 5.36 -12.90
CA ASP A 162 17.09 5.40 -13.89
C ASP A 162 15.87 6.21 -13.42
N GLY A 163 15.95 6.83 -12.24
CA GLY A 163 14.88 7.65 -11.66
C GLY A 163 13.95 6.88 -10.72
N ARG A 164 14.05 5.55 -10.63
CA ARG A 164 13.32 4.79 -9.60
C ARG A 164 13.86 5.12 -8.21
N HIS A 165 13.05 4.80 -7.20
CA HIS A 165 13.47 4.85 -5.80
C HIS A 165 12.87 3.67 -5.04
N LEU A 166 13.50 3.32 -3.92
CA LEU A 166 13.03 2.35 -2.94
C LEU A 166 13.27 2.95 -1.55
N LEU A 167 12.26 2.95 -0.70
CA LEU A 167 12.44 3.19 0.73
C LEU A 167 12.36 1.84 1.45
N THR A 168 13.38 1.51 2.24
CA THR A 168 13.44 0.26 3.02
C THR A 168 12.86 0.45 4.43
N VAL A 169 12.75 1.71 4.87
CA VAL A 169 12.05 2.11 6.09
C VAL A 169 10.78 2.89 5.74
N MET A 170 9.91 3.11 6.73
CA MET A 170 8.70 3.92 6.54
C MET A 170 9.06 5.33 6.09
N ALA A 171 8.26 5.93 5.20
CA ALA A 171 8.58 7.24 4.64
C ALA A 171 8.69 8.34 5.72
N GLY A 172 7.92 8.23 6.81
CA GLY A 172 8.02 9.09 8.01
C GLY A 172 9.40 9.09 8.65
N GLU A 173 10.07 7.94 8.67
CA GLU A 173 11.45 7.79 9.19
C GLU A 173 12.48 8.21 8.14
N ALA A 174 12.23 7.91 6.86
CA ALA A 174 13.14 8.27 5.77
C ALA A 174 13.21 9.78 5.51
N ALA A 175 12.09 10.49 5.60
CA ALA A 175 11.99 11.91 5.25
C ALA A 175 13.04 12.80 5.93
N PRO A 176 13.15 12.86 7.28
CA PRO A 176 14.15 13.71 7.92
C PRO A 176 15.59 13.35 7.55
N LEU A 177 15.87 12.07 7.32
CA LEU A 177 17.20 11.59 6.93
C LEU A 177 17.53 11.96 5.48
N LEU A 178 16.55 11.89 4.57
CA LEU A 178 16.68 12.34 3.19
C LEU A 178 16.98 13.84 3.10
N MET A 179 16.35 14.64 3.96
CA MET A 179 16.64 16.08 4.06
C MET A 179 18.10 16.33 4.43
N GLU A 180 18.63 15.59 5.42
CA GLU A 180 20.01 15.74 5.89
C GLU A 180 21.04 15.40 4.80
N ILE A 181 20.78 14.36 4.01
CA ILE A 181 21.72 13.90 2.98
C ILE A 181 21.60 14.61 1.63
N ARG A 182 20.65 15.54 1.44
CA ARG A 182 20.39 16.17 0.13
C ARG A 182 21.63 16.81 -0.48
N ALA A 183 22.46 17.46 0.34
CA ALA A 183 23.71 18.07 -0.11
C ALA A 183 24.70 17.03 -0.69
N SER A 184 24.74 15.83 -0.11
CA SER A 184 25.59 14.71 -0.54
C SER A 184 25.12 14.04 -1.84
N LEU A 185 23.89 14.32 -2.30
CA LEU A 185 23.33 13.79 -3.55
C LEU A 185 23.58 14.71 -4.75
N THR A 186 24.17 15.88 -4.54
CA THR A 186 24.59 16.75 -5.65
C THR A 186 26.05 16.47 -6.04
N PRO A 187 26.41 16.57 -7.34
CA PRO A 187 27.78 16.35 -7.81
C PRO A 187 28.85 17.29 -7.22
N GLN A 188 28.46 18.25 -6.37
CA GLN A 188 29.34 19.20 -5.68
C GLN A 188 29.44 18.96 -4.16
N GLY A 189 28.81 17.91 -3.62
CA GLY A 189 28.89 17.54 -2.21
C GLY A 189 30.19 16.80 -1.87
N LYS A 190 31.05 17.47 -1.10
CA LYS A 190 32.33 16.99 -0.54
C LYS A 190 32.27 15.51 -0.13
N ALA A 191 33.13 14.69 -0.74
CA ALA A 191 33.30 13.28 -0.38
C ALA A 191 33.54 13.15 1.13
N ALA A 192 32.64 12.45 1.84
CA ALA A 192 32.95 11.95 3.17
C ALA A 192 34.11 10.97 3.02
N GLU A 193 35.18 11.24 3.76
CA GLU A 193 36.41 10.45 3.77
C GLU A 193 36.08 8.99 4.12
N PRO A 194 36.56 8.00 3.33
CA PRO A 194 36.25 6.60 3.59
C PRO A 194 36.83 6.18 4.95
N PRO A 195 36.09 5.43 5.78
CA PRO A 195 36.68 4.82 6.96
C PRO A 195 37.78 3.85 6.51
N ALA A 196 38.91 3.90 7.23
CA ALA A 196 40.10 3.12 6.95
C ALA A 196 39.80 1.63 6.71
N PRO A 197 40.55 0.95 5.81
CA PRO A 197 40.31 -0.44 5.49
C PRO A 197 40.52 -1.31 6.73
N VAL A 198 39.44 -1.98 7.16
CA VAL A 198 39.52 -3.03 8.17
C VAL A 198 40.25 -4.21 7.53
N VAL A 199 41.46 -4.48 8.03
CA VAL A 199 42.28 -5.63 7.71
C VAL A 199 41.48 -6.94 7.89
N PRO A 200 41.58 -7.91 6.96
CA PRO A 200 40.93 -9.20 7.12
C PRO A 200 41.62 -10.00 8.23
N PHE A 201 40.88 -10.30 9.30
CA PHE A 201 41.27 -11.28 10.30
C PHE A 201 41.38 -12.66 9.64
N SER A 202 42.60 -13.19 9.58
CA SER A 202 42.84 -14.60 9.27
C SER A 202 42.36 -15.46 10.44
N GLN A 203 41.40 -16.35 10.15
CA GLN A 203 41.03 -17.43 11.06
C GLN A 203 42.22 -18.39 11.17
N THR A 204 42.77 -18.50 12.38
CA THR A 204 43.65 -19.59 12.77
C THR A 204 42.82 -20.50 13.66
N THR A 205 42.34 -21.63 13.12
CA THR A 205 41.68 -22.67 13.93
C THR A 205 42.73 -23.57 14.54
N GLU A 206 43.02 -23.32 15.82
CA GLU A 206 43.80 -24.22 16.66
C GLU A 206 42.87 -25.25 17.32
N LYS A 207 43.30 -26.52 17.26
CA LYS A 207 42.63 -27.70 17.82
C LYS A 207 42.53 -27.61 19.35
N SER A 208 41.41 -28.06 19.90
CA SER A 208 41.40 -28.83 21.16
C SER A 208 40.21 -29.82 21.21
N PRO A 209 40.45 -31.08 21.63
CA PRO A 209 39.43 -32.13 21.87
C PRO A 209 39.11 -32.27 23.39
N PRO A 210 38.37 -33.31 23.83
CA PRO A 210 36.94 -33.52 23.70
C PRO A 210 36.20 -33.55 25.06
N SER A 211 34.86 -33.53 24.94
CA SER A 211 33.78 -33.94 25.88
C SER A 211 34.13 -34.66 27.19
N PRO A 212 33.32 -34.44 28.25
CA PRO A 212 32.58 -35.56 28.81
C PRO A 212 31.07 -35.30 29.03
N ALA A 213 30.33 -36.40 28.95
CA ALA A 213 28.89 -36.55 29.08
C ALA A 213 28.39 -36.68 30.53
N LEU A 214 27.04 -36.76 30.65
CA LEU A 214 26.18 -37.17 31.79
C LEU A 214 25.79 -36.01 32.73
N THR A 215 24.55 -35.79 33.18
CA THR A 215 23.29 -36.57 33.20
C THR A 215 22.14 -35.64 33.63
N GLU A 216 20.90 -36.01 33.28
CA GLU A 216 19.62 -35.48 33.82
C GLU A 216 19.55 -35.54 35.37
N PRO A 217 18.63 -34.78 36.01
CA PRO A 217 17.29 -35.33 36.27
C PRO A 217 16.12 -34.35 36.07
N ALA A 218 14.99 -34.95 35.71
CA ALA A 218 13.66 -34.37 35.64
C ALA A 218 13.14 -33.79 36.98
N THR A 219 12.24 -32.78 36.90
CA THR A 219 11.09 -32.74 37.81
C THR A 219 9.89 -32.01 37.19
N THR A 220 8.78 -32.73 37.22
CA THR A 220 7.40 -32.43 36.89
C THR A 220 6.78 -31.43 37.86
N GLY A 221 5.87 -30.57 37.39
CA GLY A 221 5.08 -29.68 38.25
C GLY A 221 4.02 -28.88 37.49
N SER A 222 2.95 -29.55 37.07
CA SER A 222 1.74 -28.97 36.46
C SER A 222 0.75 -28.45 37.51
N LEU A 223 0.07 -27.33 37.22
CA LEU A 223 -1.21 -26.91 37.79
C LEU A 223 -2.01 -26.12 36.73
N PRO A 224 -3.35 -26.06 36.79
CA PRO A 224 -4.20 -26.48 35.67
C PRO A 224 -4.77 -25.33 34.83
N GLU A 225 -4.89 -25.61 33.53
CA GLU A 225 -5.58 -24.80 32.52
C GLU A 225 -7.10 -24.99 32.63
N ALA A 226 -7.81 -23.89 32.86
CA ALA A 226 -9.26 -23.86 32.91
C ALA A 226 -9.85 -24.06 31.50
N SER A 227 -10.64 -25.13 31.37
CA SER A 227 -11.39 -25.50 30.17
C SER A 227 -12.41 -24.45 29.75
N VAL A 228 -12.29 -23.92 28.54
CA VAL A 228 -13.35 -23.20 27.81
C VAL A 228 -13.83 -24.10 26.66
N PRO A 229 -15.15 -24.25 26.42
CA PRO A 229 -15.68 -25.30 25.55
C PRO A 229 -15.40 -25.05 24.06
N SER A 230 -14.90 -26.10 23.42
CA SER A 230 -14.61 -26.18 21.99
C SER A 230 -15.92 -26.23 21.19
N VAL A 231 -16.17 -25.21 20.37
CA VAL A 231 -17.22 -25.21 19.35
C VAL A 231 -16.74 -26.03 18.16
N LYS A 232 -17.48 -27.08 17.82
CA LYS A 232 -17.22 -27.94 16.65
C LYS A 232 -17.67 -27.24 15.38
N THR A 233 -16.73 -26.93 14.49
CA THR A 233 -17.01 -26.59 13.09
C THR A 233 -17.03 -27.89 12.26
N PRO A 234 -18.01 -28.12 11.36
CA PRO A 234 -17.99 -29.27 10.47
C PRO A 234 -16.99 -29.04 9.33
N SER A 235 -16.22 -30.08 8.99
CA SER A 235 -15.23 -30.16 7.91
C SER A 235 -13.87 -29.51 8.20
N GLY A 236 -12.96 -30.30 8.77
CA GLY A 236 -11.59 -29.92 9.12
C GLY A 236 -10.62 -29.85 7.93
N ARG A 237 -10.86 -28.95 6.98
CA ARG A 237 -9.85 -28.54 6.00
C ARG A 237 -9.58 -27.04 6.17
N VAL A 238 -8.54 -26.72 6.92
CA VAL A 238 -8.04 -25.35 7.04
C VAL A 238 -7.35 -25.01 5.72
N ILE A 239 -8.06 -24.34 4.81
CA ILE A 239 -7.46 -23.83 3.57
C ILE A 239 -6.74 -22.53 3.93
N ALA A 240 -5.42 -22.62 4.09
CA ALA A 240 -4.56 -21.46 4.16
C ALA A 240 -4.52 -20.78 2.78
N LEU A 241 -4.84 -19.48 2.71
CA LEU A 241 -4.67 -18.71 1.48
C LEU A 241 -3.19 -18.55 1.18
N THR A 242 -2.79 -18.81 -0.06
CA THR A 242 -1.46 -18.45 -0.57
C THR A 242 -1.30 -16.94 -0.62
N GLU A 243 -0.06 -16.44 -0.68
CA GLU A 243 0.20 -15.00 -0.75
C GLU A 243 -0.41 -14.34 -2.00
N ASP A 244 -0.36 -15.03 -3.15
CA ASP A 244 -0.98 -14.55 -4.39
C ASP A 244 -2.52 -14.45 -4.27
N GLU A 245 -3.15 -15.42 -3.60
CA GLU A 245 -4.60 -15.38 -3.34
C GLU A 245 -4.96 -14.25 -2.36
N LYS A 246 -4.17 -14.06 -1.30
CA LYS A 246 -4.37 -12.94 -0.36
C LYS A 246 -4.30 -11.61 -1.09
N GLU A 247 -3.32 -11.42 -1.97
CA GLU A 247 -3.19 -10.18 -2.74
C GLU A 247 -4.39 -9.95 -3.66
N ASN A 248 -4.89 -10.98 -4.34
CA ASN A 248 -6.12 -10.88 -5.13
C ASN A 248 -7.32 -10.48 -4.26
N TYR A 249 -7.48 -11.09 -3.08
CA TYR A 249 -8.56 -10.71 -2.16
C TYR A 249 -8.37 -9.32 -1.54
N ARG A 250 -7.13 -8.85 -1.37
CA ARG A 250 -6.87 -7.45 -0.99
C ARG A 250 -7.43 -6.52 -2.06
N GLN A 251 -7.06 -6.71 -3.32
CA GLN A 251 -7.55 -5.88 -4.43
C GLN A 251 -9.07 -5.88 -4.54
N GLN A 252 -9.71 -7.06 -4.46
CA GLN A 252 -11.16 -7.15 -4.47
C GLN A 252 -11.81 -6.48 -3.24
N SER A 253 -11.15 -6.48 -2.08
CA SER A 253 -11.64 -5.78 -0.89
C SER A 253 -11.57 -4.25 -1.04
N LEU A 254 -10.53 -3.73 -1.69
CA LEU A 254 -10.45 -2.32 -2.06
C LEU A 254 -11.59 -1.95 -3.01
N GLN A 255 -11.85 -2.78 -4.02
CA GLN A 255 -12.98 -2.59 -4.94
C GLN A 255 -14.33 -2.57 -4.23
N ARG A 256 -14.52 -3.35 -3.16
CA ARG A 256 -15.76 -3.31 -2.35
C ARG A 256 -15.93 -2.00 -1.59
N VAL A 257 -14.85 -1.37 -1.14
CA VAL A 257 -14.90 -0.01 -0.57
C VAL A 257 -15.28 1.00 -1.65
N GLU A 258 -14.72 0.88 -2.85
CA GLU A 258 -15.10 1.76 -3.99
C GLU A 258 -16.57 1.59 -4.39
N GLU A 259 -17.07 0.35 -4.41
CA GLU A 259 -18.49 0.05 -4.67
C GLU A 259 -19.40 0.71 -3.62
N PHE A 260 -18.99 0.67 -2.35
CA PHE A 260 -19.70 1.35 -1.28
C PHE A 260 -19.77 2.88 -1.49
N VAL A 261 -18.65 3.50 -1.86
CA VAL A 261 -18.57 4.94 -2.16
C VAL A 261 -19.46 5.31 -3.35
N ALA A 262 -19.50 4.47 -4.38
CA ALA A 262 -20.39 4.66 -5.52
C ALA A 262 -21.87 4.65 -5.10
N TYR A 263 -22.28 3.73 -4.22
CA TYR A 263 -23.65 3.74 -3.68
C TYR A 263 -23.95 4.98 -2.85
N ILE A 264 -23.01 5.47 -2.02
CA ILE A 264 -23.25 6.72 -1.27
C ILE A 264 -23.47 7.90 -2.23
N SER A 265 -22.70 7.97 -3.31
CA SER A 265 -22.84 9.01 -4.33
C SER A 265 -24.25 9.01 -4.95
N ILE A 266 -24.80 7.83 -5.23
CA ILE A 266 -26.20 7.69 -5.71
C ILE A 266 -27.21 8.13 -4.64
N ILE A 267 -27.02 7.73 -3.39
CA ILE A 267 -27.95 7.99 -2.28
C ILE A 267 -28.08 9.50 -2.00
N THR A 268 -26.97 10.23 -2.13
CA THR A 268 -26.89 11.66 -1.76
C THR A 268 -27.27 12.62 -2.89
N ASP A 269 -27.42 12.15 -4.12
CA ASP A 269 -27.79 12.96 -5.28
C ASP A 269 -29.30 13.26 -5.30
N LYS A 270 -29.73 14.51 -5.09
CA LYS A 270 -31.16 14.90 -5.12
C LYS A 270 -31.79 14.82 -6.50
N GLY A 271 -31.01 14.72 -7.58
CA GLY A 271 -31.52 14.49 -8.93
C GLY A 271 -32.03 13.07 -9.16
N ARG A 272 -31.64 12.10 -8.31
CA ARG A 272 -32.06 10.70 -8.41
C ARG A 272 -33.42 10.45 -7.76
N SER A 273 -34.18 9.51 -8.31
CA SER A 273 -35.47 9.09 -7.75
C SER A 273 -35.32 8.41 -6.38
N ASN A 274 -36.37 8.43 -5.57
CA ASN A 274 -36.36 7.74 -4.27
C ASN A 274 -36.16 6.22 -4.41
N ASP A 275 -36.75 5.61 -5.44
CA ASP A 275 -36.62 4.17 -5.69
C ASP A 275 -35.18 3.77 -6.03
N GLU A 276 -34.48 4.56 -6.85
CA GLU A 276 -33.06 4.34 -7.13
C GLU A 276 -32.21 4.44 -5.86
N LYS A 277 -32.50 5.41 -5.00
CA LYS A 277 -31.79 5.59 -3.73
C LYS A 277 -32.06 4.42 -2.79
N ASP A 278 -33.30 3.99 -2.66
CA ASP A 278 -33.67 2.89 -1.77
C ASP A 278 -33.08 1.56 -2.26
N LYS A 279 -32.98 1.37 -3.59
CA LYS A 279 -32.23 0.27 -4.19
C LYS A 279 -30.73 0.35 -3.87
N ALA A 280 -30.10 1.53 -4.00
CA ALA A 280 -28.70 1.74 -3.66
C ALA A 280 -28.42 1.48 -2.16
N ILE A 281 -29.32 1.91 -1.26
CA ILE A 281 -29.25 1.59 0.18
C ILE A 281 -29.30 0.07 0.38
N GLY A 282 -30.21 -0.63 -0.31
CA GLY A 282 -30.34 -2.09 -0.24
C GLY A 282 -29.08 -2.82 -0.71
N LEU A 283 -28.45 -2.34 -1.79
CA LEU A 283 -27.20 -2.91 -2.32
C LEU A 283 -26.01 -2.61 -1.41
N ALA A 284 -25.84 -1.37 -0.97
CA ALA A 284 -24.79 -0.97 -0.05
C ALA A 284 -24.83 -1.79 1.24
N LYS A 285 -26.02 -2.00 1.84
CA LYS A 285 -26.17 -2.84 3.04
C LYS A 285 -25.66 -4.27 2.85
N LYS A 286 -25.76 -4.85 1.64
CA LYS A 286 -25.30 -6.22 1.35
C LYS A 286 -23.78 -6.37 1.28
N LEU A 287 -23.06 -5.25 1.16
CA LEU A 287 -21.60 -5.22 1.22
C LEU A 287 -21.09 -5.44 2.65
N PHE A 288 -21.90 -5.16 3.67
CA PHE A 288 -21.50 -5.17 5.06
C PHE A 288 -21.94 -6.42 5.83
N LEU A 289 -21.25 -6.67 6.94
CA LEU A 289 -21.74 -7.52 8.02
C LEU A 289 -23.06 -6.94 8.59
N PRO A 290 -24.02 -7.79 9.02
CA PRO A 290 -25.34 -7.33 9.44
C PRO A 290 -25.34 -6.32 10.60
N ASP A 291 -24.38 -6.47 11.52
CA ASP A 291 -24.19 -5.66 12.72
C ASP A 291 -23.13 -4.56 12.55
N ALA A 292 -22.62 -4.37 11.33
CA ALA A 292 -21.61 -3.36 11.06
C ALA A 292 -22.11 -1.95 11.37
N THR A 293 -21.21 -1.14 11.90
CA THR A 293 -21.44 0.26 12.24
C THR A 293 -20.47 1.19 11.52
N ILE A 294 -20.85 2.45 11.37
CA ILE A 294 -20.05 3.52 10.80
C ILE A 294 -19.94 4.62 11.84
N GLU A 295 -18.71 5.03 12.13
CA GLU A 295 -18.42 6.20 12.94
C GLU A 295 -18.53 7.48 12.11
N VAL A 296 -19.32 8.40 12.65
CA VAL A 296 -19.51 9.73 12.09
C VAL A 296 -19.13 10.79 13.11
N THR A 297 -18.48 11.84 12.63
CA THR A 297 -18.14 13.05 13.37
C THR A 297 -19.16 14.15 13.06
N SER A 298 -19.12 15.24 13.81
CA SER A 298 -19.92 16.43 13.55
C SER A 298 -19.15 17.67 13.96
N ALA A 299 -19.16 18.71 13.14
CA ALA A 299 -18.56 19.99 13.51
C ALA A 299 -19.11 20.58 14.82
N ASN A 300 -20.36 20.24 15.18
CA ASN A 300 -21.04 20.78 16.35
C ASN A 300 -20.90 19.92 17.61
N ARG A 301 -20.20 18.77 17.54
CA ARG A 301 -20.07 17.85 18.68
C ARG A 301 -18.68 17.21 18.69
N VAL A 302 -18.03 17.27 19.84
CA VAL A 302 -16.73 16.61 20.06
C VAL A 302 -16.93 15.09 20.06
N GLY A 303 -16.04 14.38 19.38
CA GLY A 303 -16.00 12.92 19.32
C GLY A 303 -16.73 12.30 18.11
N SER A 304 -16.56 10.98 17.97
CA SER A 304 -17.28 10.18 16.97
C SER A 304 -18.46 9.46 17.61
N ARG A 305 -19.46 9.11 16.80
CA ARG A 305 -20.57 8.25 17.21
C ARG A 305 -20.74 7.11 16.23
N GLN A 306 -20.93 5.91 16.76
CA GLN A 306 -21.22 4.73 15.95
C GLN A 306 -22.69 4.72 15.55
N MET A 307 -22.93 4.36 14.28
CA MET A 307 -24.25 4.26 13.72
C MET A 307 -24.36 2.98 12.90
N PRO A 308 -25.42 2.17 13.05
CA PRO A 308 -25.65 1.04 12.16
C PRO A 308 -25.64 1.47 10.70
N VAL A 309 -25.00 0.68 9.81
CA VAL A 309 -24.84 1.02 8.39
C VAL A 309 -26.17 1.40 7.74
N GLY A 310 -27.23 0.64 8.01
CA GLY A 310 -28.57 0.95 7.49
C GLY A 310 -29.11 2.31 7.94
N GLN A 311 -28.88 2.70 9.19
CA GLN A 311 -29.31 4.01 9.70
C GLN A 311 -28.47 5.13 9.08
N TYR A 312 -27.17 4.92 8.91
CA TYR A 312 -26.26 5.87 8.27
C TYR A 312 -26.69 6.17 6.83
N LEU A 313 -26.94 5.14 6.03
CA LEU A 313 -27.34 5.27 4.63
C LEU A 313 -28.68 6.01 4.47
N ASN A 314 -29.65 5.74 5.34
CA ASN A 314 -30.92 6.46 5.34
C ASN A 314 -30.76 7.94 5.71
N ARG A 315 -29.81 8.30 6.58
CA ARG A 315 -29.54 9.71 6.90
C ARG A 315 -28.87 10.45 5.77
N LEU A 316 -28.02 9.79 4.99
CA LEU A 316 -27.38 10.39 3.80
C LEU A 316 -28.42 10.87 2.78
N LYS A 317 -29.53 10.13 2.62
CA LYS A 317 -30.67 10.52 1.77
C LYS A 317 -31.31 11.85 2.18
N LEU A 318 -31.19 12.24 3.45
CA LEU A 318 -31.86 13.41 4.04
C LEU A 318 -30.96 14.65 4.14
N LEU A 319 -29.73 14.59 3.61
CA LEU A 319 -28.81 15.71 3.71
C LEU A 319 -29.32 16.96 2.97
N PRO A 320 -28.99 18.17 3.46
CA PRO A 320 -29.49 19.41 2.87
C PRO A 320 -28.86 19.75 1.51
N TYR A 321 -27.76 19.09 1.11
CA TYR A 321 -27.03 19.35 -0.14
C TYR A 321 -27.82 18.92 -1.39
N THR A 322 -27.57 19.56 -2.53
CA THR A 322 -28.14 19.17 -3.84
C THR A 322 -27.56 17.85 -4.31
N TYR A 323 -26.25 17.71 -4.20
CA TYR A 323 -25.53 16.46 -4.39
C TYR A 323 -24.27 16.50 -3.53
N THR A 324 -23.64 15.34 -3.34
CA THR A 324 -22.35 15.25 -2.67
C THR A 324 -21.34 14.59 -3.59
N ARG A 325 -20.08 14.95 -3.41
CA ARG A 325 -18.95 14.22 -3.97
C ARG A 325 -18.24 13.55 -2.81
N ILE A 326 -18.08 12.24 -2.89
CA ILE A 326 -17.25 11.49 -1.97
C ILE A 326 -16.06 10.98 -2.74
N GLU A 327 -14.88 11.36 -2.28
CA GLU A 327 -13.62 10.86 -2.80
C GLU A 327 -12.99 10.01 -1.71
N TRP A 328 -12.60 8.79 -2.08
CA TRP A 328 -11.81 7.92 -1.22
C TRP A 328 -10.42 7.81 -1.82
N ILE A 329 -9.43 8.29 -1.09
CA ILE A 329 -8.05 8.32 -1.55
C ILE A 329 -7.26 7.34 -0.69
N GLN A 330 -6.56 6.45 -1.41
CA GLN A 330 -5.64 5.45 -0.87
C GLN A 330 -6.25 4.54 0.18
N SER A 331 -6.94 3.51 -0.30
CA SER A 331 -7.25 2.35 0.52
C SER A 331 -6.04 1.41 0.53
N ARG A 332 -5.37 1.28 1.68
CA ARG A 332 -4.37 0.23 1.90
C ARG A 332 -4.77 -0.61 3.10
N PHE A 333 -4.36 -1.87 3.16
CA PHE A 333 -4.51 -2.59 4.41
C PHE A 333 -3.44 -2.13 5.40
N VAL A 334 -3.89 -1.67 6.57
CA VAL A 334 -3.05 -1.41 7.76
C VAL A 334 -2.99 -2.62 8.68
N LYS A 335 -3.89 -3.58 8.51
CA LYS A 335 -3.81 -4.92 9.10
C LYS A 335 -4.09 -5.92 8.00
N ASP A 336 -3.11 -6.78 7.72
CA ASP A 336 -3.22 -7.75 6.62
C ASP A 336 -4.26 -8.83 6.88
N LEU A 337 -4.66 -9.55 5.82
CA LEU A 337 -5.62 -10.64 5.87
C LEU A 337 -5.04 -11.82 6.68
N THR A 338 -5.52 -11.94 7.92
CA THR A 338 -5.06 -12.94 8.88
C THR A 338 -6.20 -13.88 9.24
N GLN A 339 -5.93 -15.20 9.20
CA GLN A 339 -6.93 -16.20 9.57
C GLN A 339 -7.17 -16.16 11.08
N SER A 340 -8.45 -16.20 11.48
CA SER A 340 -8.87 -16.30 12.86
C SER A 340 -9.31 -17.73 13.20
N ALA A 341 -9.58 -18.00 14.48
CA ALA A 341 -9.96 -19.32 14.99
C ALA A 341 -11.28 -19.86 14.41
N ASP A 342 -12.12 -18.98 13.84
CA ASP A 342 -13.37 -19.32 13.15
C ASP A 342 -13.15 -19.76 11.68
N GLY A 343 -11.90 -19.81 11.23
CA GLY A 343 -11.52 -20.18 9.87
C GLY A 343 -11.61 -19.04 8.85
N ASN A 344 -12.15 -17.87 9.23
CA ASN A 344 -12.29 -16.71 8.35
C ASN A 344 -11.05 -15.83 8.38
N TYR A 345 -10.84 -15.02 7.32
CA TYR A 345 -9.76 -14.03 7.29
C TYR A 345 -10.27 -12.65 7.62
N TYR A 346 -9.46 -11.89 8.36
CA TYR A 346 -9.78 -10.54 8.77
C TYR A 346 -8.65 -9.58 8.43
N GLY A 347 -9.00 -8.40 7.94
CA GLY A 347 -8.06 -7.32 7.66
C GLY A 347 -8.65 -5.96 8.00
N THR A 348 -7.87 -4.91 7.84
CA THR A 348 -8.32 -3.53 8.01
C THR A 348 -7.74 -2.67 6.92
N ILE A 349 -8.61 -2.04 6.15
CA ILE A 349 -8.27 -1.05 5.14
C ILE A 349 -8.29 0.33 5.82
N ALA A 350 -7.19 1.06 5.80
CA ALA A 350 -7.20 2.49 6.07
C ALA A 350 -7.34 3.25 4.75
N GLY A 351 -8.06 4.36 4.78
CA GLY A 351 -8.01 5.34 3.71
C GLY A 351 -8.67 6.64 4.12
N GLN A 352 -8.44 7.66 3.32
CA GLN A 352 -8.94 9.00 3.59
C GLN A 352 -10.20 9.26 2.77
N GLN A 353 -11.24 9.76 3.43
CA GLN A 353 -12.49 10.13 2.79
C GLN A 353 -12.63 11.65 2.79
N THR A 354 -12.71 12.24 1.60
CA THR A 354 -13.17 13.61 1.41
C THR A 354 -14.66 13.59 1.12
N PHE A 355 -15.45 14.28 1.92
CA PHE A 355 -16.87 14.49 1.73
C PHE A 355 -17.11 15.96 1.36
N THR A 356 -17.63 16.22 0.17
CA THR A 356 -17.96 17.57 -0.29
C THR A 356 -19.45 17.67 -0.59
N GLY A 357 -20.16 18.55 0.11
CA GLY A 357 -21.57 18.86 -0.12
C GLY A 357 -21.74 20.13 -0.95
N PHE A 358 -22.53 20.05 -2.03
CA PHE A 358 -22.78 21.18 -2.93
C PHE A 358 -24.18 21.77 -2.72
N GLY A 359 -24.26 23.10 -2.69
CA GLY A 359 -25.51 23.84 -2.53
C GLY A 359 -26.31 23.97 -3.83
N ALA A 360 -27.46 24.64 -3.77
CA ALA A 360 -28.31 24.87 -4.95
C ALA A 360 -27.62 25.72 -6.03
N ASN A 361 -26.68 26.58 -5.64
CA ASN A 361 -25.87 27.41 -6.54
C ASN A 361 -24.67 26.66 -7.16
N GLY A 362 -24.53 25.35 -6.90
CA GLY A 362 -23.40 24.55 -7.36
C GLY A 362 -22.08 24.83 -6.64
N LYS A 363 -22.05 25.69 -5.62
CA LYS A 363 -20.86 25.96 -4.81
C LYS A 363 -20.73 24.97 -3.66
N VAL A 364 -19.49 24.72 -3.23
CA VAL A 364 -19.19 23.95 -2.03
C VAL A 364 -19.84 24.64 -0.83
N SER A 365 -20.75 23.92 -0.17
CA SER A 365 -21.44 24.36 1.05
C SER A 365 -20.85 23.70 2.30
N TYR A 366 -20.19 22.55 2.13
CA TYR A 366 -19.52 21.83 3.20
C TYR A 366 -18.42 20.97 2.60
N GLU A 367 -17.29 20.87 3.30
CA GLU A 367 -16.19 19.99 2.97
C GLU A 367 -15.65 19.41 4.28
N ASP A 368 -15.44 18.10 4.31
CA ASP A 368 -14.90 17.39 5.46
C ASP A 368 -13.94 16.31 4.98
N LEU A 369 -12.81 16.20 5.66
CA LEU A 369 -11.76 15.24 5.38
C LEU A 369 -11.62 14.35 6.60
N THR A 370 -11.77 13.04 6.42
CA THR A 370 -11.74 12.11 7.55
C THR A 370 -10.96 10.88 7.19
N ASP A 371 -9.98 10.53 8.01
CA ASP A 371 -9.31 9.23 7.92
C ASP A 371 -10.23 8.14 8.48
N LYS A 372 -10.33 7.03 7.75
CA LYS A 372 -11.26 5.95 8.03
C LYS A 372 -10.54 4.61 8.03
N ASN A 373 -10.90 3.77 8.99
CA ASN A 373 -10.50 2.36 9.01
C ASN A 373 -11.74 1.50 8.74
N VAL A 374 -11.69 0.68 7.70
CA VAL A 374 -12.75 -0.26 7.29
C VAL A 374 -12.28 -1.67 7.60
N ARG A 375 -12.97 -2.36 8.51
CA ARG A 375 -12.71 -3.79 8.72
C ARG A 375 -13.16 -4.61 7.51
N VAL A 376 -12.43 -5.68 7.22
CA VAL A 376 -12.76 -6.62 6.13
C VAL A 376 -12.83 -8.02 6.71
N LYS A 377 -13.81 -8.80 6.27
CA LYS A 377 -13.96 -10.24 6.52
C LYS A 377 -14.02 -10.99 5.19
N LEU A 378 -13.17 -12.01 5.04
CA LEU A 378 -13.38 -13.07 4.05
C LEU A 378 -14.11 -14.22 4.74
N GLU A 379 -15.35 -14.43 4.35
CA GLU A 379 -16.21 -15.49 4.86
C GLU A 379 -16.17 -16.69 3.93
N ALA A 380 -15.76 -17.85 4.45
CA ALA A 380 -15.78 -19.09 3.68
C ALA A 380 -17.22 -19.48 3.33
N ARG A 381 -17.48 -19.78 2.05
CA ARG A 381 -18.72 -20.40 1.59
C ARG A 381 -18.41 -21.61 0.75
N GLN A 382 -19.04 -22.73 1.07
CA GLN A 382 -19.13 -23.85 0.15
C GLN A 382 -20.12 -23.51 -0.96
N THR A 383 -19.69 -23.67 -2.21
CA THR A 383 -20.56 -23.60 -3.38
C THR A 383 -20.35 -24.85 -4.23
N THR A 384 -21.40 -25.35 -4.88
CA THR A 384 -21.25 -26.46 -5.83
C THR A 384 -21.06 -25.90 -7.23
N ILE A 385 -19.96 -26.24 -7.89
CA ILE A 385 -19.69 -25.93 -9.31
C ILE A 385 -19.50 -27.29 -10.00
N ASP A 386 -20.31 -27.58 -11.02
CA ASP A 386 -20.25 -28.84 -11.79
C ASP A 386 -20.29 -30.11 -10.93
N GLY A 387 -21.05 -30.08 -9.83
CA GLY A 387 -21.20 -31.21 -8.90
C GLY A 387 -20.03 -31.37 -7.91
N GLN A 388 -19.02 -30.49 -7.96
CA GLN A 388 -17.93 -30.44 -6.98
C GLN A 388 -18.13 -29.30 -5.99
N GLU A 389 -17.93 -29.58 -4.70
CA GLU A 389 -17.88 -28.55 -3.66
C GLU A 389 -16.59 -27.75 -3.81
N VAL A 390 -16.73 -26.45 -4.06
CA VAL A 390 -15.65 -25.47 -4.16
C VAL A 390 -15.84 -24.46 -3.03
N ASP A 391 -14.79 -24.25 -2.24
CA ASP A 391 -14.76 -23.19 -1.24
C ASP A 391 -14.52 -21.84 -1.93
N LYS A 392 -15.51 -20.94 -1.85
CA LYS A 392 -15.43 -19.57 -2.34
C LYS A 392 -15.47 -18.60 -1.18
N TRP A 393 -14.55 -17.65 -1.16
CA TRP A 393 -14.54 -16.58 -0.17
C TRP A 393 -15.50 -15.47 -0.56
N ARG A 394 -16.38 -15.10 0.36
CA ARG A 394 -17.23 -13.91 0.26
C ARG A 394 -16.58 -12.77 1.01
N ILE A 395 -16.36 -11.66 0.32
CA ILE A 395 -15.84 -10.43 0.92
C ILE A 395 -16.99 -9.63 1.55
N LEU A 396 -16.84 -9.26 2.82
CA LEU A 396 -17.75 -8.42 3.58
C LEU A 396 -16.98 -7.30 4.28
N LEU A 397 -17.56 -6.10 4.27
CA LEU A 397 -17.07 -4.96 5.05
C LEU A 397 -17.64 -5.04 6.47
N GLY A 398 -16.82 -4.69 7.46
CA GLY A 398 -17.20 -4.59 8.86
C GLY A 398 -17.37 -3.16 9.30
N ASN A 399 -17.04 -2.89 10.57
CA ASN A 399 -17.12 -1.54 11.12
C ASN A 399 -16.20 -0.57 10.36
N VAL A 400 -16.69 0.64 10.15
CA VAL A 400 -15.93 1.78 9.64
C VAL A 400 -15.71 2.75 10.79
N SER A 401 -14.49 2.89 11.28
CA SER A 401 -14.15 3.84 12.35
C SER A 401 -13.47 5.08 11.79
N VAL A 402 -13.55 6.20 12.53
CA VAL A 402 -12.67 7.35 12.26
C VAL A 402 -11.30 7.00 12.83
N ALA A 403 -10.26 7.10 12.02
CA ALA A 403 -8.90 7.01 12.53
C ALA A 403 -8.65 8.32 13.29
N ALA A 404 -8.53 8.26 14.61
CA ALA A 404 -8.29 9.45 15.42
C ALA A 404 -6.88 9.99 15.13
N GLU A 405 -6.78 11.28 14.77
CA GLU A 405 -5.68 12.08 15.31
C GLU A 405 -5.96 12.19 16.82
N GLN A 406 -5.11 11.58 17.63
CA GLN A 406 -5.06 11.90 19.06
C GLN A 406 -4.61 13.37 19.12
N ASN A 407 -5.56 14.27 19.37
CA ASN A 407 -5.26 15.63 19.82
C ASN A 407 -4.57 15.59 21.18
#